data_AF-A0A2V9B834-F1
#
_entry.id   AF-A0A2V9B834-F1
#
_cell.length_a   1.000
_cell.length_b   1.000
_cell.length_c   1.000
_cell.angle_alpha   90.00
_cell.angle_beta   90.00
_cell.angle_gamma   90.00
#
_symmetry.space_group_name_H-M   'P 1'
#
loop_
_entity.id
_entity.type
_entity.pdbx_description
1 polymer ?
#
loop_
_entity_poly.entity_id
_entity_poly.type
_entity_poly.pdbx_seq_one_letter_code
_entity_poly.pdbx_strand_id
1 'polypeptide(L)'
;DGNAVLRARAKKALQSWMGRLSKIAADGITENQIVRRMDPRKLSQLIIGTLEGALLISSLQKDDQALHDARQHLDDYLERSVRAKTNRK
;
A
#
# COMPACT_ATOMS: atom_id res chain seq x y z
N ASP A 1 -7.19 -4.87 -27.05
CA ASP A 1 -5.81 -5.00 -26.54
C ASP A 1 -5.06 -3.68 -26.58
N GLY A 2 -4.65 -3.17 -25.42
CA GLY A 2 -3.87 -1.93 -25.33
C GLY A 2 -2.43 -2.10 -25.85
N ASN A 3 -1.75 -0.97 -26.05
CA ASN A 3 -0.36 -0.95 -26.50
C ASN A 3 0.55 -1.78 -25.56
N ALA A 4 1.16 -2.85 -26.09
CA ALA A 4 1.98 -3.78 -25.32
C ALA A 4 3.19 -3.10 -24.64
N VAL A 5 3.75 -2.08 -25.28
CA VAL A 5 4.87 -1.29 -24.73
C VAL A 5 4.42 -0.49 -23.51
N LEU A 6 3.24 0.15 -23.57
CA LEU A 6 2.68 0.89 -22.43
C LEU A 6 2.34 -0.05 -21.27
N ARG A 7 1.73 -1.20 -21.57
CA ARG A 7 1.45 -2.24 -20.56
C ARG A 7 2.72 -2.74 -19.87
N ALA A 8 3.79 -2.97 -20.63
CA ALA A 8 5.07 -3.37 -20.07
C ALA A 8 5.68 -2.30 -19.16
N ARG A 9 5.60 -1.02 -19.54
CA ARG A 9 6.06 0.11 -18.72
C ARG A 9 5.25 0.23 -17.43
N ALA A 10 3.93 0.19 -17.51
CA ALA A 10 3.04 0.23 -16.34
C ALA A 10 3.33 -0.93 -15.38
N LYS A 11 3.46 -2.16 -15.91
CA LYS A 11 3.84 -3.34 -15.12
C LYS A 11 5.17 -3.16 -14.41
N LYS A 12 6.19 -2.63 -15.10
CA LYS A 12 7.52 -2.37 -14.50
C LYS A 12 7.45 -1.34 -13.38
N ALA A 13 6.72 -0.25 -13.57
CA ALA A 13 6.52 0.78 -12.55
C ALA A 13 5.83 0.20 -11.31
N LEU A 14 4.74 -0.54 -11.52
CA LEU A 14 4.01 -1.23 -10.45
C LEU A 14 4.89 -2.22 -9.69
N GLN A 15 5.69 -3.04 -10.39
CA GLN A 15 6.64 -3.97 -9.79
C GLN A 15 7.71 -3.26 -8.95
N SER A 16 8.23 -2.13 -9.43
CA SER A 16 9.19 -1.31 -8.69
C SER A 16 8.55 -0.76 -7.40
N TRP A 17 7.32 -0.26 -7.48
CA TRP A 17 6.64 0.30 -6.31
C TRP A 17 6.30 -0.79 -5.27
N MET A 18 5.75 -1.91 -5.72
CA MET A 18 5.52 -3.08 -4.86
C MET A 18 6.81 -3.54 -4.18
N GLY A 19 7.92 -3.64 -4.93
CA GLY A 19 9.20 -4.06 -4.38
C GLY A 19 9.73 -3.11 -3.29
N ARG A 20 9.60 -1.79 -3.48
CA ARG A 20 10.00 -0.79 -2.49
C ARG A 20 9.17 -0.89 -1.21
N LEU A 21 7.84 -0.94 -1.32
CA LEU A 21 6.96 -1.07 -0.16
C LEU A 21 7.16 -2.40 0.57
N SER A 22 7.39 -3.49 -0.18
CA SER A 22 7.63 -4.81 0.42
C SER A 22 8.94 -4.82 1.19
N LYS A 23 9.97 -4.13 0.68
CA LYS A 23 11.23 -3.96 1.40
C LYS A 23 11.02 -3.17 2.70
N ILE A 24 10.35 -2.02 2.65
CA ILE A 24 10.06 -1.21 3.84
C ILE A 24 9.29 -2.04 4.89
N ALA A 25 8.29 -2.81 4.46
CA ALA A 25 7.52 -3.67 5.36
C ALA A 25 8.38 -4.81 5.96
N ALA A 26 9.26 -5.42 5.18
CA ALA A 26 10.18 -6.45 5.66
C ALA A 26 11.22 -5.90 6.67
N ASP A 27 11.76 -4.72 6.38
CA ASP A 27 12.69 -4.01 7.27
C ASP A 27 11.98 -3.67 8.60
N GLY A 28 10.75 -3.13 8.54
CA GLY A 28 9.94 -2.87 9.73
C GLY A 28 9.59 -4.11 10.56
N ILE A 29 9.41 -5.28 9.93
CA ILE A 29 9.24 -6.56 10.65
C ILE A 29 10.54 -6.95 11.37
N THR A 30 11.67 -6.83 10.69
CA THR A 30 13.00 -7.13 11.24
C THR A 30 13.31 -6.25 12.45
N GLU A 31 12.95 -4.97 12.37
CA GLU A 31 13.14 -3.97 13.43
C GLU A 31 12.06 -4.04 14.53
N ASN A 32 11.11 -4.97 14.46
CA ASN A 32 9.95 -5.10 15.35
C ASN A 32 9.07 -3.84 15.41
N GLN A 33 9.04 -3.03 14.34
CA GLN A 33 8.10 -1.92 14.15
C GLN A 33 6.76 -2.39 13.58
N ILE A 34 6.77 -3.50 12.82
CA ILE A 34 5.59 -4.15 12.22
C ILE A 34 5.42 -5.53 12.84
N VAL A 35 4.17 -5.95 13.07
CA VAL A 35 3.87 -7.28 13.62
C VAL A 35 4.38 -8.39 12.71
N ARG A 36 5.13 -9.35 13.28
CA ARG A 36 5.83 -10.42 12.54
C ARG A 36 4.94 -11.33 11.68
N ARG A 37 3.64 -11.38 11.95
CA ARG A 37 2.67 -12.16 11.17
C ARG A 37 2.29 -11.50 9.84
N MET A 38 2.72 -10.27 9.58
CA MET A 38 2.43 -9.60 8.31
C MET A 38 3.25 -10.19 7.17
N ASP A 39 2.62 -10.29 6.01
CA ASP A 39 3.28 -10.59 4.74
C ASP A 39 3.61 -9.26 4.04
N PRO A 40 4.90 -8.93 3.83
CA PRO A 40 5.30 -7.65 3.22
C PRO A 40 4.71 -7.42 1.83
N ARG A 41 4.56 -8.48 1.04
CA ARG A 41 4.03 -8.40 -0.33
C ARG A 41 2.54 -8.15 -0.30
N LYS A 42 1.78 -8.84 0.56
CA LYS A 42 0.34 -8.61 0.72
C LYS A 42 0.05 -7.20 1.22
N LEU A 43 0.82 -6.71 2.20
CA LEU A 43 0.69 -5.35 2.71
C LEU A 43 0.92 -4.31 1.60
N SER A 44 1.96 -4.51 0.78
CA SER A 44 2.25 -3.62 -0.36
C SER A 44 1.12 -3.61 -1.39
N GLN A 45 0.57 -4.77 -1.72
CA GLN A 45 -0.54 -4.90 -2.66
C GLN A 45 -1.81 -4.23 -2.14
N LEU A 46 -2.10 -4.36 -0.85
CA LEU A 46 -3.23 -3.70 -0.20
C LEU A 46 -3.10 -2.17 -0.29
N ILE A 47 -1.95 -1.61 0.11
CA ILE A 47 -1.71 -0.16 0.07
C ILE A 47 -1.90 0.37 -1.35
N ILE A 48 -1.23 -0.25 -2.34
CA ILE A 48 -1.31 0.20 -3.74
C ILE A 48 -2.72 0.05 -4.29
N GLY A 49 -3.36 -1.11 -4.08
CA GLY A 49 -4.70 -1.37 -4.60
C GLY A 49 -5.74 -0.39 -4.05
N THR A 50 -5.69 -0.09 -2.75
CA THR A 50 -6.59 0.87 -2.10
C THR A 50 -6.40 2.29 -2.66
N LEU A 51 -5.16 2.76 -2.77
CA LEU A 51 -4.88 4.12 -3.27
C LEU A 51 -5.20 4.27 -4.76
N GLU A 52 -4.85 3.30 -5.61
CA GLU A 52 -5.14 3.34 -7.04
C GLU A 52 -6.65 3.25 -7.32
N GLY A 53 -7.37 2.40 -6.57
CA GLY A 53 -8.82 2.33 -6.65
C GLY A 53 -9.49 3.64 -6.25
N ALA A 54 -9.01 4.26 -5.16
CA ALA A 54 -9.50 5.56 -4.71
C ALA A 54 -9.18 6.67 -5.71
N LEU A 55 -7.99 6.69 -6.30
CA LEU A 55 -7.62 7.63 -7.35
C LEU A 55 -8.54 7.52 -8.56
N LEU A 56 -8.85 6.29 -8.99
CA LEU A 56 -9.81 6.04 -10.07
C LEU A 56 -11.19 6.62 -9.73
N ILE A 57 -11.72 6.34 -8.54
CA ILE A 57 -13.03 6.84 -8.11
C ILE A 57 -13.04 8.37 -8.07
N SER A 58 -12.04 9.00 -7.45
CA SER A 58 -11.86 10.45 -7.41
C SER A 58 -11.82 11.07 -8.81
N SER A 59 -11.12 10.44 -9.76
CA SER A 59 -11.06 10.93 -11.15
C SER A 59 -12.42 10.91 -11.86
N LEU A 60 -13.26 9.92 -11.56
CA LEU A 60 -14.60 9.77 -12.14
C LEU A 60 -15.62 10.71 -11.48
N GLN A 61 -15.51 10.92 -10.18
CA GLN A 61 -16.40 11.78 -9.39
C GLN A 61 -16.01 13.27 -9.46
N LYS A 62 -14.78 13.58 -9.90
CA LYS A 62 -14.20 14.93 -9.94
C LYS A 62 -14.11 15.58 -8.56
N ASP A 63 -13.87 14.77 -7.54
CA ASP A 63 -13.58 15.17 -6.17
C ASP A 63 -12.45 14.31 -5.58
N ASP A 64 -11.95 14.67 -4.40
CA ASP A 64 -10.87 13.97 -3.70
C ASP A 64 -11.35 13.15 -2.50
N GLN A 65 -12.66 12.97 -2.33
CA GLN A 65 -13.23 12.35 -1.13
C GLN A 65 -12.81 10.88 -1.00
N ALA A 66 -12.86 10.11 -2.09
CA ALA A 66 -12.45 8.71 -2.07
C ALA A 66 -10.96 8.54 -1.70
N LEU A 67 -10.09 9.43 -2.18
CA LEU A 67 -8.67 9.46 -1.79
C LEU A 67 -8.47 9.85 -0.33
N HIS A 68 -9.25 10.80 0.17
CA HIS A 68 -9.23 11.19 1.58
C HIS A 68 -9.58 10.01 2.48
N ASP A 69 -10.69 9.33 2.18
CA ASP A 69 -11.20 8.20 2.94
C ASP A 69 -10.23 7.02 2.89
N ALA A 70 -9.66 6.74 1.72
CA ALA A 70 -8.65 5.70 1.53
C ALA A 70 -7.40 5.96 2.37
N ARG A 71 -6.90 7.20 2.40
CA ARG A 71 -5.76 7.59 3.24
C ARG A 71 -6.09 7.38 4.72
N GLN A 72 -7.22 7.90 5.18
CA GLN A 72 -7.64 7.76 6.58
C GLN A 72 -7.77 6.29 6.98
N HIS A 73 -8.38 5.46 6.13
CA HIS A 73 -8.50 4.03 6.38
C HIS A 73 -7.14 3.34 6.46
N LEU A 74 -6.21 3.66 5.56
CA LEU A 74 -4.86 3.11 5.60
C LEU A 74 -4.10 3.55 6.85
N ASP A 75 -4.20 4.82 7.26
CA ASP A 75 -3.58 5.31 8.49
C ASP A 75 -4.10 4.55 9.72
N ASP A 76 -5.42 4.42 9.85
CA ASP A 76 -6.05 3.65 10.93
C ASP A 76 -5.65 2.17 10.91
N TYR A 77 -5.64 1.55 9.73
CA TYR A 77 -5.25 0.15 9.58
C TYR A 77 -3.78 -0.06 9.95
N LEU A 78 -2.89 0.81 9.47
CA LEU A 78 -1.46 0.73 9.74
C LEU A 78 -1.17 0.88 11.23
N GLU A 79 -1.80 1.83 11.90
CA GLU A 79 -1.60 2.08 13.33
C GLU A 79 -2.20 0.98 14.21
N ARG A 80 -3.40 0.47 13.88
CA ARG A 80 -4.13 -0.47 14.75
C ARG A 80 -3.75 -1.93 14.51
N SER A 81 -3.43 -2.29 13.27
CA SER A 81 -3.31 -3.70 12.84
C SER A 81 -1.90 -4.10 12.39
N VAL A 82 -1.12 -3.15 11.86
CA VAL A 82 0.20 -3.41 11.29
C VAL A 82 1.32 -3.06 12.26
N ARG A 83 1.25 -1.89 12.93
CA ARG A 83 2.23 -1.46 13.92
C ARG A 83 2.36 -2.50 15.04
N ALA A 84 3.59 -2.87 15.35
CA ALA A 84 3.87 -3.71 16.50
C ALA A 84 3.50 -2.99 17.78
N LYS A 85 2.77 -3.68 18.68
CA LYS A 85 2.51 -3.14 20.02
C LYS A 85 3.84 -3.12 20.77
N THR A 86 4.28 -1.94 21.17
CA THR A 86 5.39 -1.81 22.11
C THR A 86 4.94 -2.41 23.45
N ASN A 87 5.40 -3.60 23.78
CA ASN A 87 5.39 -4.03 25.17
C ASN A 87 6.40 -3.15 25.90
N ARG A 88 5.94 -2.08 26.55
CA ARG A 88 6.71 -1.44 27.61
C ARG A 88 6.91 -2.50 28.69
N LYS A 89 8.11 -3.06 28.76
CA LYS A 89 8.60 -3.70 29.98
C LYS A 89 9.04 -2.62 30.95
#